data_AF-A0AAD8KUM0-F1
#
_entry.id   AF-A0AAD8KUM0-F1
#
_cell.length_a   1.000
_cell.length_b   1.000
_cell.length_c   1.000
_cell.angle_alpha   90.00
_cell.angle_beta   90.00
_cell.angle_gamma   90.00
#
_symmetry.space_group_name_H-M   'P 1'
#
loop_
_entity.id
_entity.type
_entity.pdbx_description
1 polymer ?
#
loop_
_entity_poly.entity_id
_entity_poly.type
_entity_poly.pdbx_seq_one_letter_code
_entity_poly.pdbx_strand_id
1 'polypeptide(L)'
;MEEVALALAWLKKPENERSALPLDEDLPGMGQFYCLHCDRYFANVAVRDEHFKTKRHKKRLKTMAGPAPHTQLDADLAAGMGMPDNGPKLMSM
;
A
#
# COMPACT_ATOMS: atom_id res chain seq x y z
N MET A 1 5.84 -22.99 0.13
CA MET A 1 6.07 -22.19 1.35
C MET A 1 7.33 -21.32 1.26
N GLU A 2 8.41 -21.80 0.62
CA GLU A 2 9.63 -20.99 0.38
C GLU A 2 9.41 -19.73 -0.48
N GLU A 3 8.58 -19.80 -1.53
CA GLU A 3 8.32 -18.66 -2.41
C GLU A 3 7.62 -17.47 -1.71
N VAL A 4 6.69 -17.76 -0.79
CA VAL A 4 5.97 -16.75 -0.01
C VAL A 4 6.92 -16.07 0.98
N ALA A 5 7.86 -16.81 1.57
CA ALA A 5 8.89 -16.27 2.44
C ALA A 5 9.87 -15.36 1.68
N LEU A 6 10.23 -15.73 0.45
CA LEU A 6 11.08 -14.93 -0.45
C LEU A 6 10.39 -13.63 -0.90
N ALA A 7 9.09 -13.68 -1.19
CA ALA A 7 8.28 -12.49 -1.51
C ALA A 7 8.16 -11.54 -0.32
N LEU A 8 7.96 -12.07 0.89
CA LEU A 8 7.94 -11.28 2.13
C LEU A 8 9.31 -10.69 2.47
N ALA A 9 10.41 -11.38 2.15
CA ALA A 9 11.76 -10.89 2.33
C ALA A 9 12.09 -9.73 1.38
N TRP A 10 11.61 -9.77 0.13
CA TRP A 10 11.69 -8.64 -0.81
C TRP A 10 10.95 -7.40 -0.32
N LEU A 11 9.79 -7.60 0.31
CA LEU A 11 8.95 -6.51 0.82
C LEU A 11 9.54 -5.78 2.03
N LYS A 12 10.48 -6.43 2.73
CA LYS A 12 11.17 -5.89 3.92
C LYS A 12 12.51 -5.21 3.63
N LYS A 13 12.92 -5.08 2.36
CA LYS A 13 14.19 -4.43 2.01
C LYS A 13 14.20 -2.96 2.44
N PRO A 14 15.29 -2.46 3.05
CA PRO A 14 15.41 -1.07 3.43
C PRO A 14 15.31 -0.17 2.19
N GLU A 15 14.75 1.03 2.35
CA GLU A 15 14.49 1.97 1.25
C GLU A 15 15.74 2.33 0.42
N ASN A 16 16.94 2.18 1.03
CA ASN A 16 18.25 2.37 0.41
C ASN A 16 18.62 1.29 -0.63
N GLU A 17 17.93 0.16 -0.67
CA GLU A 17 18.20 -0.96 -1.61
C GLU A 17 17.14 -1.09 -2.71
N ARG A 18 16.21 -0.13 -2.81
CA ARG A 18 15.24 -0.11 -3.91
C ARG A 18 15.97 0.28 -5.19
N SER A 19 16.11 -0.68 -6.10
CA SER A 19 16.61 -0.45 -7.46
C SER A 19 15.82 0.70 -8.11
N ALA A 20 16.54 1.57 -8.82
CA ALA A 20 15.93 2.64 -9.60
C ALA A 20 14.78 2.08 -10.45
N LEU A 21 13.66 2.81 -10.49
CA LEU A 21 12.53 2.43 -11.33
C LEU A 21 12.99 2.46 -12.80
N PRO A 22 12.38 1.64 -13.67
CA PRO A 22 12.65 1.74 -15.10
C PRO A 22 12.45 3.18 -15.56
N LEU A 23 13.39 3.68 -16.36
CA LEU A 23 13.30 5.02 -16.93
C LEU A 23 12.09 5.07 -17.87
N ASP A 24 11.18 5.99 -17.56
CA ASP A 24 9.96 6.21 -18.33
C ASP A 24 9.88 7.69 -18.73
N GLU A 25 10.00 7.95 -20.02
CA GLU A 25 10.02 9.30 -20.61
C GLU A 25 8.67 10.03 -20.48
N ASP A 26 7.57 9.30 -20.28
CA ASP A 26 6.24 9.89 -20.11
C ASP A 26 6.01 10.43 -18.68
N LEU A 27 6.88 10.07 -17.74
CA LEU A 27 6.77 10.42 -16.32
C LEU A 27 7.71 11.57 -15.93
N PRO A 28 7.26 12.49 -15.05
CA PRO A 28 8.11 13.54 -14.51
C PRO A 28 9.40 12.97 -13.87
N GLY A 29 10.55 13.54 -14.23
CA GLY A 29 11.84 13.08 -13.73
C GLY A 29 12.22 11.67 -14.20
N MET A 30 11.74 11.26 -15.37
CA MET A 30 11.94 9.93 -15.96
C MET A 30 11.47 8.79 -15.04
N GLY A 31 10.44 9.05 -14.22
CA GLY A 31 9.91 8.10 -13.24
C GLY A 31 10.76 7.92 -11.98
N GLN A 32 11.91 8.60 -11.85
CA GLN A 32 12.88 8.31 -10.79
C GLN A 32 12.55 8.92 -9.42
N PHE A 33 11.89 10.08 -9.39
CA PHE A 33 11.59 10.77 -8.14
C PHE A 33 10.14 10.53 -7.73
N TYR A 34 9.88 9.35 -7.16
CA TYR A 34 8.54 8.89 -6.80
C TYR A 34 8.32 8.89 -5.28
N CYS A 35 7.10 9.22 -4.85
CA CYS A 35 6.64 9.06 -3.48
C CYS A 35 5.56 7.97 -3.40
N LEU A 36 5.92 6.82 -2.82
CA LEU A 36 5.04 5.66 -2.65
C LEU A 36 3.77 5.98 -1.87
N HIS A 37 3.88 6.78 -0.81
CA HIS A 37 2.74 7.11 0.03
C HIS A 37 1.75 8.01 -0.71
N CYS A 38 2.26 8.95 -1.51
CA CYS A 38 1.43 9.93 -2.18
C CYS A 38 0.99 9.53 -3.59
N ASP A 39 1.54 8.44 -4.14
CA ASP A 39 1.37 8.01 -5.52
C ASP A 39 1.61 9.16 -6.50
N ARG A 40 2.81 9.75 -6.42
CA ARG A 40 3.14 10.95 -7.19
C ARG A 40 4.61 10.97 -7.60
N TYR A 41 4.84 11.36 -8.86
CA TYR A 41 6.14 11.63 -9.45
C TYR A 41 6.51 13.12 -9.35
N PHE A 42 7.81 13.38 -9.23
CA PHE A 42 8.40 14.71 -9.11
C PHE A 42 9.50 14.90 -10.16
N ALA A 43 9.78 16.15 -10.53
CA ALA A 43 10.79 16.45 -11.54
C ALA A 43 12.23 16.29 -11.03
N ASN A 44 12.47 16.46 -9.73
CA ASN A 44 13.80 16.40 -9.13
C ASN A 44 13.76 15.89 -7.66
N VAL A 45 14.95 15.58 -7.12
CA VAL A 45 15.13 15.14 -5.72
C VAL A 45 14.69 16.20 -4.72
N ALA A 46 15.05 17.47 -4.95
CA ALA A 46 14.80 18.54 -3.99
C ALA A 46 13.30 18.77 -3.74
N VAL A 47 12.48 18.75 -4.80
CA VAL A 47 11.03 18.91 -4.72
C VAL A 47 10.37 17.70 -4.05
N ARG A 48 10.88 16.48 -4.30
CA ARG A 48 10.44 15.27 -3.59
C ARG A 48 10.74 15.37 -2.08
N ASP A 49 11.92 15.85 -1.73
CA ASP A 49 12.33 15.97 -0.33
C ASP A 49 11.58 17.09 0.40
N GLU A 50 11.26 18.19 -0.29
CA GLU A 50 10.35 19.22 0.21
C GLU A 50 8.94 18.65 0.40
N HIS A 51 8.45 17.82 -0.54
CA HIS A 51 7.15 17.16 -0.45
C HIS A 51 7.01 16.35 0.85
N PHE A 52 8.04 15.61 1.28
CA PHE A 52 8.02 14.84 2.53
C PHE A 52 7.81 15.72 3.78
N LYS A 53 8.25 16.98 3.74
CA LYS A 53 8.09 17.92 4.87
C LYS A 53 6.69 18.51 4.95
N THR A 54 5.91 18.47 3.86
CA THR A 54 4.57 19.08 3.77
C THR A 54 3.54 18.42 4.70
N LYS A 55 2.57 19.21 5.15
CA LYS A 55 1.45 18.73 5.99
C LYS A 55 0.62 17.64 5.30
N ARG A 56 0.43 17.73 3.97
CA ARG A 56 -0.35 16.75 3.20
C ARG A 56 0.30 15.37 3.25
N HIS A 57 1.61 15.29 3.05
CA HIS A 57 2.35 14.03 3.12
C HIS A 57 2.27 13.42 4.53
N LYS A 58 2.57 14.21 5.56
CA LYS A 58 2.50 13.77 6.97
C LYS A 58 1.10 13.30 7.37
N LYS A 59 0.05 13.95 6.87
CA LYS A 59 -1.34 13.51 7.11
C LYS A 59 -1.59 12.14 6.49
N ARG A 60 -1.13 11.91 5.26
CA ARG A 60 -1.30 10.62 4.58
C ARG A 60 -0.55 9.49 5.29
N LEU A 61 0.68 9.74 5.75
CA LEU A 61 1.43 8.78 6.57
C LEU A 61 0.64 8.36 7.82
N LYS A 62 0.04 9.33 8.53
CA LYS A 62 -0.79 9.03 9.71
C LYS A 62 -2.04 8.22 9.37
N THR A 63 -2.67 8.49 8.23
CA THR A 63 -3.82 7.69 7.76
C THR A 63 -3.40 6.26 7.42
N MET A 64 -2.27 6.08 6.71
CA MET A 64 -1.77 4.75 6.33
C MET A 64 -1.26 3.93 7.53
N ALA A 65 -0.70 4.59 8.55
CA ALA A 65 -0.29 3.94 9.80
C ALA A 65 -1.46 3.71 10.78
N GLY A 66 -2.66 4.18 10.44
CA GLY A 66 -3.87 4.07 11.24
C GLY A 66 -4.53 2.68 11.13
N PRO A 67 -5.85 2.59 11.39
CA PRO A 67 -6.58 1.34 11.22
C PRO A 67 -6.49 0.83 9.78
N ALA A 68 -6.73 -0.47 9.61
CA ALA A 68 -6.74 -1.09 8.29
C ALA A 68 -7.67 -0.33 7.33
N PRO A 69 -7.32 -0.22 6.04
CA PRO A 69 -8.19 0.39 5.05
C PRO A 69 -9.54 -0.29 5.04
N HIS A 70 -10.61 0.51 4.90
CA HIS A 70 -11.97 0.00 4.82
C HIS A 70 -12.09 -1.03 3.69
N THR A 71 -12.56 -2.24 4.02
CA THR A 71 -12.76 -3.33 3.08
C THR A 71 -14.25 -3.54 2.77
N GLN A 72 -14.56 -4.25 1.68
CA GLN A 72 -15.96 -4.56 1.35
C GLN A 72 -16.65 -5.36 2.47
N LEU A 73 -15.91 -6.28 3.12
CA LEU A 73 -16.42 -7.07 4.24
C LEU A 73 -16.87 -6.18 5.41
N ASP A 74 -16.15 -5.09 5.69
CA ASP A 74 -16.53 -4.14 6.75
C ASP A 74 -17.86 -3.46 6.44
N ALA A 75 -18.12 -3.12 5.17
CA ALA A 75 -19.40 -2.58 4.72
C ALA A 75 -20.53 -3.61 4.78
N ASP A 76 -20.27 -4.84 4.33
CA ASP A 76 -21.28 -5.91 4.32
C ASP A 76 -21.71 -6.27 5.75
N LEU A 77 -20.74 -6.35 6.69
CA LEU A 77 -21.01 -6.53 8.11
C LEU A 77 -21.81 -5.37 8.70
N ALA A 78 -21.46 -4.11 8.37
CA ALA A 78 -22.19 -2.93 8.82
C ALA A 78 -23.62 -2.87 8.25
N ALA A 79 -23.84 -3.37 7.03
CA ALA A 79 -25.14 -3.47 6.38
C ALA A 79 -25.99 -4.66 6.86
N GLY A 80 -25.47 -5.50 7.78
CA GLY A 80 -26.15 -6.71 8.26
C GLY A 80 -26.14 -7.87 7.26
N MET A 81 -25.34 -7.78 6.19
CA MET A 81 -25.09 -8.84 5.21
C MET A 81 -23.88 -9.68 5.58
N GLY A 82 -23.66 -9.89 6.88
CA GLY A 82 -22.59 -10.75 7.37
C GLY A 82 -22.75 -12.19 6.88
N MET A 83 -21.64 -12.95 6.96
CA MET A 83 -21.60 -14.36 6.58
C MET A 83 -22.84 -15.08 7.14
N PRO A 84 -23.70 -15.69 6.31
CA PRO A 84 -24.81 -16.46 6.83
C PRO A 84 -24.23 -17.56 7.70
N ASP A 85 -24.63 -17.59 8.98
CA ASP A 85 -24.42 -18.72 9.86
C ASP A 85 -25.28 -19.86 9.31
N ASN A 86 -24.78 -20.49 8.24
CA ASN A 86 -25.23 -21.78 7.79
C ASN A 86 -24.80 -22.72 8.92
N GLY A 87 -25.71 -22.90 9.89
CA GLY A 87 -25.47 -23.56 11.17
C GLY A 87 -24.78 -24.92 11.05
N PRO A 88 -24.51 -25.59 12.18
CA PRO A 88 -23.59 -26.72 12.26
C PRO A 88 -23.79 -27.69 11.09
N LYS A 89 -22.72 -27.85 10.30
CA LYS A 89 -22.71 -28.66 9.09
C LYS A 89 -23.28 -30.03 9.43
N LEU A 90 -24.45 -30.36 8.88
CA LEU A 90 -25.05 -31.70 9.03
C LEU A 90 -23.96 -32.70 8.66
N MET A 91 -23.46 -33.44 9.65
CA MET A 91 -22.51 -34.52 9.36
C MET A 91 -23.28 -35.54 8.53
N SER A 92 -22.92 -35.65 7.25
CA SER A 92 -23.36 -36.78 6.44
C SER A 92 -22.72 -38.02 7.06
N MET A 93 -23.57 -38.98 7.45
CA MET A 93 -23.20 -40.27 8.05
C MET A 93 -22.13 -41.00 7.24
#